data_AF-A0A024T9A0-F1
#
_entry.id   AF-A0A024T9A0-F1
#
_cell.length_a   1.000
_cell.length_b   1.000
_cell.length_c   1.000
_cell.angle_alpha   90.00
_cell.angle_beta   90.00
_cell.angle_gamma   90.00
#
_symmetry.space_group_name_H-M   'P 1'
#
loop_
_entity.id
_entity.type
_entity.pdbx_description
1 polymer ?
#
loop_
_entity_poly.entity_id
_entity_poly.type
_entity_poly.pdbx_seq_one_letter_code
_entity_poly.pdbx_strand_id
1 'polypeptide(L)'
;MAATNAAAKLNLFKAICGKRNFGVGQKVTRAIWDRFEETPGSTTSFIEITRVEPSPDLAHGKAYGIKTFRGVSEGKVRRVDGPLKKDWRIVA
;
A
#
# COMPACT_ATOMS: atom_id res chain seq x y z
N MET A 1 -18.60 6.96 -14.98
CA MET A 1 -18.85 6.42 -13.63
C MET A 1 -17.53 6.45 -12.87
N ALA A 2 -17.30 7.45 -12.02
CA ALA A 2 -16.12 7.47 -11.17
C ALA A 2 -16.30 6.42 -10.08
N ALA A 3 -15.43 5.42 -10.02
CA ALA A 3 -15.40 4.49 -8.91
C ALA A 3 -15.11 5.30 -7.64
N THR A 4 -16.14 5.54 -6.83
CA THR A 4 -16.00 5.97 -5.45
C THR A 4 -15.27 4.85 -4.73
N ASN A 5 -13.93 4.93 -4.69
CA ASN A 5 -13.11 3.99 -3.93
C ASN A 5 -13.51 4.13 -2.46
N ALA A 6 -14.31 3.19 -1.97
CA ALA A 6 -14.65 3.09 -0.57
C ALA A 6 -13.35 3.11 0.24
N ALA A 7 -13.29 3.96 1.27
CA ALA A 7 -12.12 4.04 2.14
C ALA A 7 -11.75 2.64 2.63
N ALA A 8 -10.57 2.16 2.24
CA ALA A 8 -10.15 0.80 2.53
C ALA A 8 -10.03 0.62 4.05
N LYS A 9 -10.87 -0.20 4.68
CA LYS A 9 -10.93 -0.32 6.15
C LYS A 9 -9.78 -1.14 6.76
N LEU A 10 -8.80 -1.54 5.95
CA LEU A 10 -7.72 -2.44 6.32
C LEU A 10 -6.45 -1.66 6.63
N ASN A 11 -5.68 -2.16 7.60
CA ASN A 11 -4.29 -1.76 7.73
C ASN A 11 -3.42 -2.50 6.70
N LEU A 12 -2.16 -2.08 6.57
CA LEU A 12 -1.25 -2.65 5.57
C LEU A 12 -1.13 -4.18 5.72
N PHE A 13 -0.86 -4.65 6.94
CA PHE A 13 -0.63 -6.07 7.22
C PHE A 13 -1.87 -6.91 6.92
N LYS A 14 -3.06 -6.46 7.32
CA LYS A 14 -4.33 -7.13 6.99
C LYS A 14 -4.60 -7.14 5.48
N ALA A 15 -4.13 -6.13 4.74
CA ALA A 15 -4.26 -6.11 3.29
C ALA A 15 -3.32 -7.11 2.59
N ILE A 16 -2.08 -7.28 3.06
CA ILE A 16 -1.03 -8.01 2.33
C ILE A 16 -0.63 -9.38 2.92
N CYS A 17 -0.76 -9.61 4.22
CA CYS A 17 -0.21 -10.81 4.87
C CYS A 17 -0.91 -12.11 4.47
N GLY A 18 -2.16 -12.04 3.98
CA GLY A 18 -2.86 -13.18 3.40
C GLY A 18 -2.40 -13.57 1.99
N LYS A 19 -1.46 -12.83 1.39
CA LYS A 19 -0.88 -13.12 0.07
C LYS A 19 0.38 -13.95 0.21
N ARG A 20 0.80 -14.58 -0.90
CA ARG A 20 2.06 -15.34 -0.96
C ARG A 20 3.22 -14.46 -0.50
N ASN A 21 4.11 -15.04 0.33
CA ASN A 21 5.28 -14.34 0.88
C ASN A 21 4.91 -13.01 1.58
N PHE A 22 3.82 -13.01 2.34
CA PHE A 22 3.28 -11.83 3.05
C PHE A 22 3.05 -10.60 2.15
N GLY A 23 2.85 -10.81 0.86
CA GLY A 23 2.61 -9.75 -0.12
C GLY A 23 3.84 -9.00 -0.59
N VAL A 24 5.05 -9.57 -0.46
CA VAL A 24 6.23 -9.08 -1.19
C VAL A 24 5.96 -9.11 -2.70
N GLY A 25 6.33 -8.04 -3.39
CA GLY A 25 6.04 -7.77 -4.81
C GLY A 25 4.67 -7.14 -5.07
N GLN A 26 3.78 -7.05 -4.07
CA GLN A 26 2.51 -6.36 -4.23
C GLN A 26 2.71 -4.84 -4.22
N LYS A 27 1.94 -4.15 -5.06
CA LYS A 27 1.79 -2.70 -4.99
C LYS A 27 0.64 -2.36 -4.07
N VAL A 28 0.87 -1.47 -3.13
CA VAL A 28 -0.15 -0.99 -2.19
C VAL A 28 -0.28 0.53 -2.28
N THR A 29 -1.48 1.04 -2.01
CA THR A 29 -1.75 2.48 -1.99
C THR A 29 -2.63 2.84 -0.79
N ARG A 30 -2.75 4.14 -0.52
CA ARG A 30 -3.59 4.68 0.54
C ARG A 30 -4.74 5.48 -0.06
N ALA A 31 -5.93 5.37 0.54
CA ALA A 31 -7.09 6.15 0.11
C ALA A 31 -6.83 7.68 0.14
N ILE A 32 -5.98 8.16 1.04
CA ILE A 32 -5.60 9.58 1.08
C ILE A 32 -4.78 10.06 -0.13
N TRP A 33 -4.27 9.13 -0.96
CA TRP A 33 -3.53 9.46 -2.17
C TRP A 33 -4.42 9.63 -3.39
N ASP A 34 -5.67 9.15 -3.34
CA ASP A 34 -6.63 9.23 -4.45
C ASP A 34 -6.86 10.66 -4.92
N ARG A 35 -6.80 11.63 -4.01
CA ARG A 35 -6.93 13.07 -4.32
C ARG A 35 -5.78 13.64 -5.16
N PHE A 36 -4.69 12.91 -5.33
CA PHE A 36 -3.54 13.32 -6.13
C PHE A 36 -3.49 12.64 -7.49
N GLU A 37 -4.43 11.73 -7.78
CA GLU A 37 -4.52 11.04 -9.05
C GLU A 37 -5.25 11.93 -10.07
N GLU A 38 -4.66 12.06 -11.27
CA GLU A 38 -5.16 12.98 -12.29
C GLU A 38 -6.39 12.44 -13.03
N THR A 39 -6.54 11.11 -13.08
CA THR A 39 -7.66 10.45 -13.76
C THR A 39 -8.34 9.45 -12.82
N PRO A 40 -9.68 9.44 -12.72
CA PRO A 40 -10.40 8.46 -11.91
C PRO A 40 -10.04 7.02 -12.31
N GLY A 41 -9.64 6.21 -11.34
CA GLY A 41 -9.24 4.81 -11.57
C GLY A 41 -7.75 4.61 -11.90
N SER A 42 -6.99 5.68 -12.13
CA SER A 42 -5.52 5.61 -12.17
C SER A 42 -4.95 5.49 -10.76
N THR A 43 -3.87 4.71 -10.58
CA THR A 43 -3.09 4.66 -9.33
C THR A 43 -1.62 4.82 -9.65
N THR A 44 -1.18 6.07 -9.73
CA THR A 44 0.22 6.45 -9.94
C THR A 44 1.01 6.58 -8.63
N SER A 45 0.31 6.68 -7.49
CA SER A 45 0.89 6.70 -6.15
C SER A 45 0.74 5.35 -5.46
N PHE A 46 1.85 4.65 -5.26
CA PHE A 46 1.88 3.33 -4.63
C PHE A 46 3.22 3.07 -3.93
N ILE A 47 3.26 2.03 -3.12
CA ILE A 47 4.48 1.45 -2.58
C ILE A 47 4.57 0.02 -3.09
N GLU A 48 5.68 -0.33 -3.71
CA GLU A 48 6.00 -1.72 -4.03
C GLU A 48 6.67 -2.38 -2.83
N ILE A 49 6.02 -3.41 -2.26
CA ILE A 49 6.49 -4.08 -1.05
C ILE A 49 7.68 -4.97 -1.37
N THR A 50 8.79 -4.78 -0.66
CA THR A 50 10.04 -5.53 -0.86
C THR A 50 10.38 -6.45 0.30
N ARG A 51 9.98 -6.10 1.52
CA ARG A 51 10.18 -6.92 2.72
C ARG A 51 9.09 -6.67 3.74
N VAL A 52 8.62 -7.74 4.38
CA VAL A 52 7.64 -7.69 5.46
C VAL A 52 8.16 -8.53 6.63
N GLU A 53 8.13 -7.95 7.82
CA GLU A 53 8.42 -8.60 9.10
C GLU A 53 7.17 -8.48 9.96
N PRO A 54 6.17 -9.36 9.74
CA PRO A 54 4.92 -9.31 10.49
C PRO A 54 5.13 -9.85 11.92
N SER A 55 4.31 -9.36 12.85
CA SER A 55 4.13 -9.99 14.15
C SER A 55 3.43 -11.36 14.03
N PRO A 56 3.50 -12.23 15.05
CA PRO A 56 2.85 -13.55 15.02
C PRO A 56 1.34 -13.52 14.76
N ASP A 57 0.66 -12.44 15.13
CA ASP A 57 -0.78 -12.24 14.89
C ASP A 57 -1.10 -11.73 13.47
N LEU A 58 -0.07 -11.48 12.64
CA LEU A 58 -0.16 -10.94 11.27
C LEU A 58 -0.92 -9.61 11.15
N ALA A 59 -1.10 -8.87 12.25
CA ALA A 59 -1.89 -7.64 12.28
C ALA A 59 -1.04 -6.37 12.32
N HIS A 60 0.26 -6.50 12.63
CA HIS A 60 1.22 -5.40 12.74
C HIS A 60 2.64 -5.88 12.41
N GLY A 61 3.65 -5.02 12.60
CA GLY A 61 5.06 -5.35 12.35
C GLY A 61 5.82 -4.24 11.64
N LYS A 62 6.80 -4.63 10.82
CA LYS A 62 7.55 -3.72 9.94
C LYS A 62 7.33 -4.11 8.49
N ALA A 63 7.22 -3.11 7.63
CA ALA A 63 7.14 -3.29 6.18
C ALA A 63 8.09 -2.30 5.51
N TYR A 64 8.68 -2.74 4.40
CA TYR A 64 9.61 -1.97 3.60
C TYR A 64 9.20 -2.03 2.14
N GLY A 65 9.43 -0.95 1.41
CA GLY A 65 9.06 -0.86 0.01
C GLY A 65 9.66 0.35 -0.68
N ILE A 66 9.46 0.41 -1.99
CA ILE A 66 9.87 1.53 -2.84
C ILE A 66 8.62 2.35 -3.10
N LYS A 67 8.65 3.63 -2.69
CA LYS A 67 7.53 4.54 -2.87
C LYS A 67 7.60 5.20 -4.24
N THR A 68 6.50 5.15 -4.96
CA THR A 68 6.21 5.96 -6.15
C THR A 68 5.08 6.90 -5.79
N PHE A 69 5.26 8.20 -6.03
CA PHE A 69 4.23 9.20 -5.75
C PHE A 69 4.00 10.05 -6.98
N ARG A 70 2.76 10.10 -7.45
CA ARG A 70 2.38 10.79 -8.70
C ARG A 70 3.27 10.38 -9.88
N GLY A 71 3.54 9.08 -10.00
CA GLY A 71 4.38 8.51 -11.07
C GLY A 71 5.89 8.65 -10.86
N VAL A 72 6.36 9.38 -9.84
CA VAL A 72 7.78 9.56 -9.57
C VAL A 72 8.25 8.58 -8.49
N SER A 73 9.15 7.66 -8.85
CA SER A 73 9.72 6.68 -7.92
C SER A 73 10.90 7.26 -7.14
N GLU A 74 10.94 7.00 -5.84
CA GLU A 74 12.08 7.34 -4.99
C GLU A 74 13.31 6.43 -5.27
N GLY A 75 13.11 5.29 -5.94
CA GLY A 75 14.18 4.36 -6.34
C GLY A 75 14.94 3.68 -5.20
N LYS A 76 14.56 3.92 -3.94
CA LYS A 76 15.23 3.38 -2.75
C LYS A 76 14.22 2.67 -1.85
N VAL A 77 14.63 1.55 -1.28
CA VAL A 77 13.83 0.82 -0.29
C VAL A 77 13.82 1.60 1.02
N ARG A 78 12.62 1.89 1.53
CA ARG A 78 12.40 2.58 2.81
C ARG A 78 11.35 1.88 3.64
N ARG A 79 11.35 2.16 4.95
CA ARG A 79 10.28 1.70 5.84
C ARG A 79 8.98 2.39 5.44
N VAL A 80 7.89 1.62 5.42
CA VAL A 80 6.57 2.17 5.13
C VAL A 80 6.08 3.00 6.32
N ASP A 81 5.68 4.24 6.04
CA ASP A 81 5.13 5.15 7.04
C ASP A 81 3.65 4.87 7.32
N GLY A 82 3.29 4.88 8.61
CA GLY A 82 1.90 4.67 9.04
C GLY A 82 1.25 3.35 8.58
N PRO A 83 1.92 2.18 8.69
CA PRO A 83 1.40 0.91 8.16
C PRO A 83 0.14 0.43 8.90
N LEU A 84 -0.16 0.99 10.08
CA LEU A 84 -1.34 0.65 10.88
C LEU A 84 -2.58 1.51 10.56
N LYS A 85 -2.45 2.53 9.69
CA LYS A 85 -3.62 3.33 9.27
C LYS A 85 -4.61 2.46 8.52
N LYS A 86 -5.91 2.71 8.68
CA LYS A 86 -6.98 1.90 8.08
C LYS A 86 -7.46 2.53 6.78
N ASP A 87 -6.52 2.68 5.84
CA ASP A 87 -6.75 3.25 4.52
C ASP A 87 -5.91 2.56 3.44
N TRP A 88 -5.30 1.42 3.75
CA TRP A 88 -4.45 0.67 2.82
C TRP A 88 -5.26 -0.29 1.95
N ARG A 89 -4.89 -0.37 0.67
CA ARG A 89 -5.40 -1.36 -0.28
C ARG A 89 -4.29 -1.83 -1.22
N ILE A 90 -4.46 -3.03 -1.77
CA ILE A 90 -3.62 -3.53 -2.88
C ILE A 90 -4.08 -2.84 -4.18
N VAL A 91 -3.12 -2.45 -5.02
CA VAL A 91 -3.37 -1.98 -6.38
C VAL A 91 -3.59 -3.21 -7.25
N ALA A 92 -4.77 -3.31 -7.86
CA ALA A 92 -5.13 -4.39 -8.79
C ALA A 92 -4.48 -4.18 -10.17
#